data_AF-A0A8S4QIQ9-F1
#
_entry.id   AF-A0A8S4QIQ9-F1
#
_cell.length_a   1.000
_cell.length_b   1.000
_cell.length_c   1.000
_cell.angle_alpha   90.00
_cell.angle_beta   90.00
_cell.angle_gamma   90.00
#
_symmetry.space_group_name_H-M   'P 1'
#
loop_
_entity.id
_entity.type
_entity.pdbx_description
1 polymer ?
#
loop_
_entity_poly.entity_id
_entity_poly.type
_entity_poly.pdbx_seq_one_letter_code
_entity_poly.pdbx_strand_id
1 'polypeptide(L)'
;WEVPSIAYFCSLFRTAFNLLDFDIEELEEALLTDGTEESASSLLTELIVRLLNGCLGNNDISAFNYQMYLRRLFRQKCQDTGRFNPFNTDIDFQFLPLRTKVEILYALCDFRLDAEDVFDLFKNLEAESLRVEPLGFPYLSTGYFDRTGGNRWGLSSLRAD
;
A
#
# COMPACT_ATOMS: atom_id res chain seq x y z
N TRP A 1 -7.19 -8.32 -3.97
CA TRP A 1 -6.56 -7.08 -4.50
C TRP A 1 -5.91 -6.27 -3.38
N GLU A 2 -6.30 -6.52 -2.13
CA GLU A 2 -5.79 -5.89 -0.93
C GLU A 2 -4.32 -6.21 -0.68
N VAL A 3 -3.93 -7.50 -0.73
CA VAL A 3 -2.54 -7.95 -0.53
C VAL A 3 -1.53 -7.27 -1.47
N PRO A 4 -1.73 -7.26 -2.81
CA PRO A 4 -0.84 -6.52 -3.72
C PRO A 4 -0.79 -5.03 -3.42
N SER A 5 -1.90 -4.44 -2.95
CA SER A 5 -1.95 -3.02 -2.60
C SER A 5 -1.14 -2.71 -1.33
N ILE A 6 -1.17 -3.60 -0.33
CA ILE A 6 -0.37 -3.48 0.91
C ILE A 6 1.12 -3.61 0.58
N ALA A 7 1.50 -4.62 -0.19
CA ALA A 7 2.90 -4.83 -0.57
C ALA A 7 3.44 -3.63 -1.37
N TYR A 8 2.66 -3.15 -2.33
CA TYR A 8 3.00 -1.95 -3.10
C TYR A 8 3.15 -0.71 -2.22
N PHE A 9 2.23 -0.48 -1.29
CA PHE A 9 2.32 0.62 -0.32
C PHE A 9 3.61 0.53 0.50
N CYS A 10 3.93 -0.65 1.02
CA CYS A 10 5.11 -0.84 1.85
C CYS A 10 6.41 -0.58 1.07
N SER A 11 6.46 -0.99 -0.20
CA SER A 11 7.57 -0.70 -1.11
C SER A 11 7.68 0.80 -1.42
N LEU A 12 6.57 1.45 -1.78
CA LEU A 12 6.53 2.86 -2.16
C LEU A 12 6.96 3.79 -1.01
N PHE A 13 6.53 3.48 0.21
CA PHE A 13 6.82 4.29 1.39
C PHE A 13 7.91 3.72 2.29
N ARG A 14 8.67 2.73 1.80
CA ARG A 14 9.68 2.03 2.58
C ARG A 14 10.66 2.98 3.26
N THR A 15 11.24 3.89 2.48
CA THR A 15 12.24 4.85 2.97
C THR A 15 11.61 5.90 3.89
N ALA A 16 10.40 6.37 3.56
CA ALA A 16 9.72 7.43 4.32
C ALA A 16 9.24 6.95 5.69
N PHE A 17 8.74 5.72 5.77
CA PHE A 17 8.15 5.14 6.99
C PHE A 17 9.05 4.11 7.67
N ASN A 18 10.27 3.89 7.15
CA ASN A 18 11.19 2.87 7.62
C ASN A 18 10.50 1.49 7.71
N LEU A 19 9.81 1.10 6.63
CA LEU A 19 9.13 -0.20 6.54
C LEU A 19 10.10 -1.29 6.10
N LEU A 20 9.64 -2.54 6.24
CA LEU A 20 10.37 -3.72 5.82
C LEU A 20 10.47 -3.78 4.29
N ASP A 21 11.56 -4.40 3.82
CA ASP A 21 11.74 -4.76 2.41
C ASP A 21 11.20 -6.18 2.25
N PHE A 22 10.09 -6.32 1.55
CA PHE A 22 9.51 -7.62 1.23
C PHE A 22 8.73 -7.55 -0.08
N ASP A 23 8.69 -8.68 -0.79
CA ASP A 23 7.88 -8.84 -1.99
C ASP A 23 6.48 -9.36 -1.66
N ILE A 24 5.58 -9.31 -2.64
CA ILE A 24 4.18 -9.77 -2.46
C ILE A 24 4.10 -11.23 -2.02
N GLU A 25 4.99 -12.09 -2.54
CA GLU A 25 5.06 -13.51 -2.22
C GLU A 25 5.39 -13.74 -0.75
N GLU A 26 6.32 -12.97 -0.19
CA GLU A 26 6.71 -13.05 1.23
C GLU A 26 5.57 -12.61 2.16
N LEU A 27 4.79 -11.60 1.76
CA LEU A 27 3.60 -11.18 2.52
C LEU A 27 2.49 -12.24 2.47
N GLU A 28 2.25 -12.85 1.31
CA GLU A 28 1.27 -13.92 1.15
C GLU A 28 1.63 -15.15 1.98
N GLU A 29 2.89 -15.57 1.93
CA GLU A 29 3.40 -16.66 2.75
C GLU A 29 3.24 -16.33 4.23
N ALA A 30 3.69 -15.14 4.67
CA ALA A 30 3.59 -14.74 6.07
C ALA A 30 2.15 -14.74 6.59
N LEU A 31 1.19 -14.34 5.76
CA LEU A 31 -0.24 -14.38 6.09
C LEU A 31 -0.80 -15.81 6.16
N LEU A 32 -0.32 -16.74 5.32
CA LEU A 32 -0.77 -18.13 5.29
C LEU A 32 -0.16 -18.98 6.41
N THR A 33 1.05 -18.64 6.85
CA THR A 33 1.79 -19.37 7.90
C THR A 33 1.80 -18.63 9.25
N ASP A 34 0.99 -17.57 9.38
CA ASP A 34 0.81 -16.81 10.62
C ASP A 34 0.29 -17.72 11.75
N GLY A 35 1.07 -17.83 12.83
CA GLY A 35 0.79 -18.71 13.96
C GLY A 35 1.29 -20.16 13.82
N THR A 36 1.87 -20.55 12.67
CA THR A 36 2.54 -21.85 12.49
C THR A 36 4.06 -21.72 12.43
N GLU A 37 4.58 -20.61 11.91
CA GLU A 37 6.01 -20.36 11.80
C GLU A 37 6.41 -19.05 12.51
N GLU A 38 7.47 -19.11 13.31
CA GLU A 38 7.97 -17.96 14.08
C GLU A 38 8.47 -16.84 13.15
N SER A 39 9.11 -17.19 12.04
CA SER A 39 9.63 -16.23 11.04
C SER A 39 8.53 -15.46 10.32
N ALA A 40 7.46 -16.14 9.89
CA ALA A 40 6.31 -15.51 9.25
C ALA A 40 5.56 -14.55 10.19
N SER A 41 5.34 -15.02 11.43
CA SER A 41 4.74 -14.22 12.50
C SER A 41 5.60 -12.99 12.82
N SER A 42 6.93 -13.08 12.63
CA SER A 42 7.85 -11.95 12.84
C SER A 42 7.72 -10.86 11.77
N LEU A 43 7.51 -11.20 10.49
CA LEU A 43 7.30 -10.21 9.42
C LEU A 43 6.04 -9.40 9.67
N LEU A 44 4.91 -10.07 9.93
CA LEU A 44 3.63 -9.40 10.20
C LEU A 44 3.68 -8.55 11.45
N THR A 45 4.27 -9.09 12.53
CA THR A 45 4.40 -8.36 13.79
C THR A 45 5.25 -7.11 13.63
N GLU A 46 6.41 -7.22 12.97
CA GLU A 46 7.30 -6.09 12.76
C GLU A 46 6.66 -5.04 11.84
N LEU A 47 5.95 -5.46 10.78
CA LEU A 47 5.19 -4.56 9.93
C LEU A 47 4.13 -3.78 10.73
N ILE A 48 3.34 -4.47 11.56
CA ILE A 48 2.33 -3.85 12.41
C ILE A 48 2.98 -2.88 13.40
N VAL A 49 4.09 -3.26 14.04
CA VAL A 49 4.82 -2.42 14.98
C VAL A 49 5.29 -1.13 14.29
N ARG A 50 5.90 -1.20 13.10
CA ARG A 50 6.35 -0.01 12.36
C ARG A 50 5.20 0.92 12.00
N LEU A 51 4.09 0.37 11.50
CA LEU A 51 2.90 1.15 11.15
C LEU A 51 2.29 1.81 12.40
N LEU A 52 2.18 1.09 13.50
CA LEU A 52 1.62 1.62 14.75
C LEU A 52 2.49 2.73 15.36
N ASN A 53 3.82 2.57 15.35
CA ASN A 53 4.73 3.61 15.85
C ASN A 53 4.53 4.91 15.04
N GLY A 54 4.40 4.81 13.72
CA GLY A 54 4.10 5.95 12.85
C GLY A 54 2.71 6.56 13.08
N CYS A 55 1.68 5.74 13.28
CA CYS A 55 0.31 6.24 13.52
C CYS A 55 0.15 6.94 14.86
N LEU A 56 0.85 6.48 15.91
CA LEU A 56 0.71 6.98 17.27
C LEU A 56 1.79 8.00 17.66
N GLY A 57 2.82 8.20 16.81
CA GLY A 57 3.98 9.03 17.12
C GLY A 57 4.80 8.55 18.32
N ASN A 58 4.57 7.32 18.77
CA ASN A 58 5.23 6.70 19.93
C ASN A 58 6.20 5.65 19.41
N ASN A 59 7.44 5.63 19.89
CA ASN A 59 8.46 4.62 19.52
C ASN A 59 8.57 3.47 20.53
N ASP A 60 7.69 3.41 21.53
CA ASP A 60 7.73 2.40 22.61
C ASP A 60 6.95 1.12 22.25
N ILE A 61 6.44 1.02 21.02
CA ILE A 61 5.67 -0.14 20.57
C ILE A 61 6.64 -1.22 20.09
N SER A 62 6.44 -2.43 20.58
CA SER A 62 7.27 -3.61 20.33
C SER A 62 6.40 -4.85 20.10
N ALA A 63 7.02 -5.94 19.63
CA ALA A 63 6.37 -7.23 19.42
C ALA A 63 5.65 -7.80 20.67
N PHE A 64 5.97 -7.32 21.89
CA PHE A 64 5.34 -7.78 23.13
C PHE A 64 4.08 -6.98 23.50
N ASN A 65 3.96 -5.73 23.07
CA ASN A 65 2.89 -4.82 23.49
C ASN A 65 2.00 -4.33 22.33
N TYR A 66 2.37 -4.61 21.08
CA TYR A 66 1.64 -4.13 19.89
C TYR A 66 0.16 -4.50 19.93
N GLN A 67 -0.20 -5.68 20.45
CA GLN A 67 -1.58 -6.15 20.52
C GLN A 67 -2.50 -5.17 21.26
N MET A 68 -2.03 -4.63 22.39
CA MET A 68 -2.81 -3.67 23.18
C MET A 68 -2.97 -2.34 22.43
N TYR A 69 -1.90 -1.86 21.78
CA TYR A 69 -1.92 -0.63 21.00
C TYR A 69 -2.79 -0.76 19.74
N LEU A 70 -2.71 -1.89 19.05
CA LEU A 70 -3.50 -2.21 17.88
C LEU A 70 -4.99 -2.17 18.21
N ARG A 71 -5.40 -2.89 19.26
CA ARG A 71 -6.79 -2.90 19.74
C ARG A 71 -7.27 -1.50 20.14
N ARG A 72 -6.42 -0.70 20.80
CA ARG A 72 -6.74 0.67 21.20
C ARG A 72 -6.93 1.59 19.99
N LEU A 73 -6.02 1.52 19.01
CA LEU A 73 -6.08 2.31 17.79
C LEU A 73 -7.36 1.99 17.00
N PHE A 74 -7.65 0.71 16.77
CA PHE A 74 -8.86 0.30 16.05
C PHE A 74 -10.13 0.68 16.81
N ARG A 75 -10.17 0.56 18.14
CA ARG A 75 -11.31 1.04 18.93
C ARG A 75 -11.58 2.52 18.70
N GLN A 76 -10.53 3.34 18.73
CA GLN A 76 -10.64 4.79 18.50
C GLN A 76 -11.07 5.10 17.06
N LYS A 77 -10.31 4.62 16.06
CA LYS A 77 -10.57 4.91 14.64
C LYS A 77 -11.92 4.35 14.17
N CYS A 78 -12.34 3.18 14.64
CA CYS A 78 -13.66 2.63 14.31
C CYS A 78 -14.80 3.44 14.95
N GLN A 79 -14.60 4.00 16.15
CA GLN A 79 -15.57 4.92 16.75
C GLN A 79 -15.70 6.20 15.93
N ASP A 80 -14.58 6.77 15.49
CA ASP A 80 -14.55 8.02 14.72
C ASP A 80 -15.16 7.84 13.32
N THR A 81 -14.89 6.71 12.66
CA THR A 81 -15.34 6.42 11.28
C THR A 81 -16.67 5.69 11.21
N GLY A 82 -17.20 5.20 12.33
CA GLY A 82 -18.38 4.33 12.40
C GLY A 82 -18.18 2.95 11.77
N ARG A 83 -16.94 2.52 11.52
CA ARG A 83 -16.62 1.22 10.90
C ARG A 83 -16.71 0.06 11.91
N PHE A 84 -16.86 -1.15 11.38
CA PHE A 84 -16.79 -2.37 12.19
C PHE A 84 -15.41 -2.53 12.82
N ASN A 85 -15.37 -2.84 14.12
CA ASN A 85 -14.13 -3.10 14.84
C ASN A 85 -13.82 -4.60 14.87
N PRO A 86 -12.75 -5.07 14.20
CA PRO A 86 -12.38 -6.49 14.21
C PRO A 86 -11.93 -7.01 15.58
N PHE A 87 -11.58 -6.11 16.51
CA PHE A 87 -11.17 -6.44 17.89
C PHE A 87 -12.28 -6.21 18.93
N ASN A 88 -13.54 -6.29 18.52
CA ASN A 88 -14.67 -6.15 19.45
C ASN A 88 -14.77 -7.36 20.41
N THR A 89 -14.42 -8.55 19.91
CA THR A 89 -14.13 -9.73 20.72
C THR A 89 -12.68 -9.68 21.17
N ASP A 90 -12.35 -10.13 22.38
CA ASP A 90 -11.01 -10.05 23.00
C ASP A 90 -9.97 -11.00 22.35
N ILE A 91 -10.02 -11.15 21.03
CA ILE A 91 -9.25 -12.08 20.20
C ILE A 91 -7.94 -11.41 19.75
N ASP A 92 -6.84 -12.14 19.89
CA ASP A 92 -5.53 -11.69 19.41
C ASP A 92 -5.41 -11.79 17.89
N PHE A 93 -4.62 -10.90 17.30
CA PHE A 93 -4.35 -10.84 15.87
C PHE A 93 -4.08 -12.22 15.24
N GLN A 94 -3.22 -13.04 15.85
CA GLN A 94 -2.85 -14.37 15.36
C GLN A 94 -4.04 -15.32 15.15
N PHE A 95 -5.10 -15.18 15.96
CA PHE A 95 -6.29 -16.05 15.90
C PHE A 95 -7.39 -15.50 15.00
N LEU A 96 -7.19 -14.32 14.41
CA LEU A 96 -8.15 -13.75 13.49
C LEU A 96 -8.19 -14.53 12.17
N PRO A 97 -9.33 -14.54 11.47
CA PRO A 97 -9.39 -15.05 10.11
C PRO A 97 -8.42 -14.32 9.20
N LEU A 98 -7.81 -15.04 8.24
CA LEU A 98 -6.92 -14.49 7.22
C LEU A 98 -7.49 -13.21 6.58
N ARG A 99 -8.78 -13.25 6.22
CA ARG A 99 -9.48 -12.10 5.64
C ARG A 99 -9.42 -10.86 6.54
N THR A 100 -9.66 -11.04 7.83
CA THR A 100 -9.63 -9.96 8.82
C THR A 100 -8.21 -9.43 9.05
N LYS A 101 -7.19 -10.30 9.04
CA LYS A 101 -5.78 -9.89 9.12
C LYS A 101 -5.40 -8.95 7.97
N VAL A 102 -5.78 -9.32 6.74
CA VAL A 102 -5.55 -8.49 5.55
C VAL A 102 -6.27 -7.15 5.65
N GLU A 103 -7.53 -7.14 6.10
CA GLU A 103 -8.30 -5.91 6.30
C GLU A 103 -7.68 -4.99 7.36
N ILE A 104 -7.14 -5.57 8.44
CA ILE A 104 -6.41 -4.83 9.48
C ILE A 104 -5.14 -4.20 8.92
N LEU A 105 -4.32 -4.95 8.19
CA LEU A 105 -3.10 -4.42 7.58
C LEU A 105 -3.41 -3.32 6.57
N TYR A 106 -4.43 -3.52 5.73
CA TYR A 106 -4.88 -2.50 4.78
C TYR A 106 -5.33 -1.22 5.49
N ALA A 107 -6.11 -1.35 6.57
CA ALA A 107 -6.55 -0.21 7.36
C ALA A 107 -5.38 0.48 8.11
N LEU A 108 -4.36 -0.25 8.55
CA LEU A 108 -3.16 0.34 9.15
C LEU A 108 -2.38 1.19 8.13
N CYS A 109 -2.28 0.75 6.87
CA CYS A 109 -1.69 1.56 5.81
C CYS A 109 -2.47 2.87 5.60
N ASP A 110 -3.80 2.79 5.61
CA ASP A 110 -4.70 3.96 5.50
C ASP A 110 -4.49 4.92 6.70
N PHE A 111 -4.48 4.40 7.92
CA PHE A 111 -4.23 5.21 9.12
C PHE A 111 -2.83 5.82 9.13
N ARG A 112 -1.84 5.14 8.54
CA ARG A 112 -0.48 5.68 8.44
C ARG A 112 -0.43 6.89 7.54
N LEU A 113 -1.25 6.96 6.49
CA LEU A 113 -1.37 8.10 5.57
C LEU A 113 -2.12 9.29 6.20
N ASP A 114 -3.04 9.03 7.12
CA ASP A 114 -3.75 10.06 7.88
C ASP A 114 -2.90 10.73 8.96
N ALA A 115 -1.71 10.21 9.26
CA ALA A 115 -0.85 10.74 10.32
C ALA A 115 -0.26 12.11 9.94
N GLU A 116 -0.09 12.99 10.92
CA GLU A 116 0.29 14.39 10.68
C GLU A 116 1.71 14.54 10.10
N ASP A 117 2.60 13.60 10.39
CA ASP A 117 4.00 13.58 9.96
C ASP A 117 4.17 13.23 8.47
N VAL A 118 3.14 12.63 7.87
CA VAL A 118 3.12 12.20 6.48
C VAL A 118 3.35 13.37 5.53
N PHE A 119 2.75 14.52 5.82
CA PHE A 119 2.90 15.71 4.98
C PHE A 119 4.35 16.19 4.91
N ASP A 120 5.11 16.06 5.99
CA ASP A 120 6.53 16.43 6.03
C ASP A 120 7.43 15.35 5.40
N LEU A 121 7.05 14.07 5.54
CA LEU A 121 7.71 12.96 4.88
C LEU A 121 7.54 12.99 3.35
N PHE A 122 6.35 13.37 2.86
CA PHE A 122 6.09 13.55 1.43
C PHE A 122 6.90 14.68 0.78
N LYS A 123 7.26 15.73 1.53
CA LYS A 123 8.14 16.79 1.01
C LYS A 123 9.55 16.29 0.69
N ASN A 124 9.98 15.24 1.39
CA ASN A 124 11.29 14.62 1.23
C ASN A 124 11.26 13.40 0.28
N LEU A 125 10.08 12.98 -0.18
CA LEU A 125 9.94 11.97 -1.23
C LEU A 125 10.18 12.61 -2.58
N GLU A 126 11.26 12.20 -3.26
CA GLU A 126 11.55 12.64 -4.62
C GLU A 126 10.35 12.34 -5.54
N ALA A 127 9.84 13.37 -6.21
CA ALA A 127 8.65 13.33 -7.07
C ALA A 127 8.71 12.28 -8.21
N GLU A 128 9.89 11.74 -8.49
CA GLU A 128 10.14 10.67 -9.47
C GLU A 128 9.68 9.29 -8.97
N SER A 129 9.56 9.04 -7.66
CA SER A 129 9.09 7.75 -7.11
C SER A 129 7.56 7.58 -7.19
N LEU A 130 6.82 8.69 -7.35
CA LEU A 130 5.35 8.72 -7.51
C LEU A 130 4.88 8.47 -8.94
N ARG A 131 5.81 8.31 -9.89
CA ARG A 131 5.47 8.00 -11.29
C ARG A 131 5.06 6.53 -11.41
N VAL A 132 3.78 6.30 -11.16
CA VAL A 132 3.10 5.07 -11.56
C VAL A 132 3.01 5.08 -13.09
N GLU A 133 3.78 4.25 -13.78
CA GLU A 133 3.41 3.90 -15.15
C GLU A 133 2.03 3.25 -15.09
N PRO A 134 1.03 3.76 -15.84
CA PRO A 134 -0.29 3.16 -15.82
C PRO A 134 -0.16 1.71 -16.27
N LEU A 135 -0.50 0.76 -15.38
CA LEU A 135 -0.64 -0.65 -15.73
C LEU A 135 -1.64 -0.71 -16.88
N GLY A 136 -1.14 -1.03 -18.07
CA GLY A 136 -1.92 -1.06 -19.30
C GLY A 136 -3.17 -1.89 -19.09
N PHE A 137 -4.33 -1.24 -19.26
CA PHE A 137 -5.61 -1.92 -19.29
C PHE A 137 -5.55 -3.10 -20.28
N PRO A 138 -6.18 -4.23 -19.96
CA PRO A 138 -6.10 -5.42 -20.79
C PRO A 138 -6.64 -5.10 -22.18
N TYR A 139 -5.84 -5.48 -23.18
CA TYR A 139 -6.15 -5.56 -24.59
C TYR A 139 -7.66 -5.49 -24.90
N LEU A 140 -8.13 -4.34 -25.36
CA LEU A 140 -9.32 -4.28 -26.19
C LEU A 140 -8.92 -3.59 -27.47
N SER A 141 -8.82 -4.45 -28.48
CA SER A 141 -8.59 -4.13 -29.88
C SER A 141 -9.33 -2.87 -30.30
N THR A 142 -8.60 -1.79 -30.52
CA THR A 142 -9.05 -0.80 -31.51
C THR A 142 -7.81 -0.29 -32.21
N GLY A 143 -7.50 -0.92 -33.34
CA GLY A 143 -6.44 -0.49 -34.22
C GLY A 143 -6.74 0.86 -34.86
N TYR A 144 -5.65 1.54 -35.17
CA TYR A 144 -5.51 2.60 -36.17
C TYR A 144 -6.11 3.97 -35.82
N PHE A 145 -5.27 4.82 -35.23
CA PHE A 145 -5.08 6.18 -35.76
C PHE A 145 -3.59 6.50 -35.76
N ASP A 146 -2.92 6.18 -36.87
CA ASP A 146 -1.60 6.74 -37.17
C ASP A 146 -1.78 8.19 -37.63
N ARG A 147 -1.28 9.12 -36.82
CA ARG A 147 -1.06 10.51 -37.20
C ARG A 147 0.43 10.67 -37.45
N THR A 148 0.87 10.49 -38.69
CA THR A 148 2.14 11.01 -39.16
C THR A 148 1.91 12.01 -40.29
N GLY A 149 2.31 13.26 -40.02
CA GLY A 149 2.31 14.34 -40.99
C GLY A 149 3.33 14.08 -42.10
N GLY A 150 2.93 14.38 -43.33
CA GLY A 150 3.75 14.23 -44.53
C GLY A 150 3.37 15.25 -45.59
N ASN A 151 4.06 16.39 -45.55
CA ASN A 151 3.99 17.50 -46.48
C ASN A 151 4.10 17.04 -47.94
N ARG A 152 3.08 17.28 -48.79
CA ARG A 152 3.26 17.33 -50.26
C ARG A 152 2.10 18.02 -50.99
N TRP A 153 2.08 19.35 -50.97
CA TRP A 153 1.44 20.14 -52.04
C TRP A 153 2.43 21.20 -52.52
N GLY A 154 3.37 20.76 -53.35
CA GLY A 154 4.14 21.60 -54.25
C GLY A 154 3.85 21.14 -55.66
N LEU A 155 2.72 21.60 -56.23
CA LEU A 155 2.45 21.47 -57.66
C LEU A 155 3.23 22.58 -58.35
N SER A 156 4.36 22.20 -58.95
CA SER A 156 5.13 23.05 -59.85
C SER A 156 4.31 23.41 -61.09
N SER A 157 4.19 24.72 -61.30
CA SER A 157 4.04 25.47 -62.55
C SER A 157 3.94 24.72 -63.88
N LEU A 158 2.90 25.10 -64.64
CA LEU A 158 2.80 25.28 -66.11
C LEU A 158 3.85 24.59 -67.01
N ARG A 159 3.37 23.92 -68.07
CA ARG A 159 3.30 24.52 -69.43
C ARG A 159 2.47 23.67 -70.40
N ALA A 160 1.72 24.38 -71.24
CA ALA A 160 1.00 23.88 -72.41
C ALA A 160 1.96 23.42 -73.51
N ASP A 161 1.61 22.34 -74.19
CA ASP A 161 1.32 22.27 -75.64
C ASP A 161 0.61 20.94 -75.93
#